data_AF-A0A935BBR0-F1
#
_entry.id   AF-A0A935BBR0-F1
#
_cell.length_a   1.000
_cell.length_b   1.000
_cell.length_c   1.000
_cell.angle_alpha   90.00
_cell.angle_beta   90.00
_cell.angle_gamma   90.00
#
_symmetry.space_group_name_H-M   'P 1'
#
loop_
_entity.id
_entity.type
_entity.pdbx_description
1 polymer ?
#
loop_
_entity_poly.entity_id
_entity_poly.type
_entity_poly.pdbx_seq_one_letter_code
_entity_poly.pdbx_strand_id
1 'polypeptide(L)'
;MPVSWILLKTKSPRGDYPIYADGSTGTEKKPLQLISEKALSQNPREVPFRLTAGDPAITTTANERNYQISVAEDAITLNAGEEKTIDFSLTGENGLEVKKTFVFRADSYMSDLAVTFKKDGQPVPNAQLAIGQHWRSRNQFSHALSH
;
A
#
# COMPACT_ATOMS: atom_id res chain seq x y z
N MET A 1 5.78 -11.86 7.88
CA MET A 1 4.85 -11.06 8.69
C MET A 1 3.74 -10.58 7.76
N PRO A 2 2.45 -10.89 7.99
CA PRO A 2 1.43 -10.63 6.99
C PRO A 2 1.03 -9.15 6.99
N VAL A 3 1.07 -8.55 5.80
CA VAL A 3 0.59 -7.19 5.51
C VAL A 3 -0.78 -7.37 4.87
N SER A 4 -1.86 -7.30 5.65
CA SER A 4 -3.22 -7.43 5.14
C SER A 4 -4.05 -6.20 5.50
N TRP A 5 -4.66 -5.57 4.51
CA TRP A 5 -5.69 -4.55 4.73
C TRP A 5 -7.04 -5.26 4.83
N ILE A 6 -7.69 -5.15 6.00
CA ILE A 6 -8.97 -5.82 6.29
C ILE A 6 -10.08 -4.77 6.38
N LEU A 7 -11.09 -4.90 5.52
CA LEU A 7 -12.31 -4.10 5.63
C LEU A 7 -13.30 -4.80 6.54
N LEU A 8 -13.66 -4.16 7.66
CA LEU A 8 -14.51 -4.78 8.70
C LEU A 8 -16.00 -4.55 8.47
N LYS A 9 -16.39 -3.33 8.06
CA LYS A 9 -17.80 -2.91 7.97
C LYS A 9 -17.99 -1.91 6.84
N THR A 10 -19.18 -1.89 6.25
CA THR A 10 -19.67 -0.85 5.34
C THR A 10 -20.71 -0.01 6.07
N LYS A 11 -20.58 1.33 6.00
CA LYS A 11 -21.66 2.25 6.38
C LYS A 11 -22.52 2.54 5.15
N SER A 12 -23.83 2.40 5.29
CA SER A 12 -24.81 2.77 4.26
C SER A 12 -25.96 3.58 4.87
N PRO A 13 -26.76 4.31 4.07
CA PRO A 13 -27.96 4.98 4.55
C PRO A 13 -29.00 4.04 5.21
N ARG A 14 -28.85 2.71 5.04
CA ARG A 14 -29.72 1.68 5.62
C ARG A 14 -29.18 1.08 6.92
N GLY A 15 -27.99 1.52 7.36
CA GLY A 15 -27.29 1.02 8.54
C GLY A 15 -25.90 0.47 8.23
N ASP A 16 -25.20 0.10 9.30
CA ASP A 16 -23.87 -0.48 9.27
C ASP A 16 -23.97 -2.01 9.08
N TYR A 17 -23.25 -2.56 8.11
CA TYR A 17 -23.24 -4.00 7.85
C TYR A 17 -21.80 -4.53 7.84
N PRO A 18 -21.51 -5.70 8.43
CA PRO A 18 -20.19 -6.32 8.34
C PRO A 18 -19.89 -6.75 6.91
N ILE A 19 -18.64 -6.54 6.47
CA ILE A 19 -18.17 -6.97 5.15
C ILE A 19 -17.36 -8.24 5.32
N TYR A 20 -17.63 -9.22 4.46
CA TYR A 20 -16.89 -10.47 4.43
C TYR A 20 -16.38 -10.75 3.01
N ALA A 21 -15.32 -11.54 2.90
CA ALA A 21 -14.87 -12.03 1.59
C ALA A 21 -15.93 -12.93 0.95
N ASP A 22 -15.97 -12.96 -0.38
CA ASP A 22 -16.94 -13.75 -1.18
C ASP A 22 -16.93 -15.25 -0.82
N GLY A 23 -15.79 -15.78 -0.38
CA GLY A 23 -15.65 -17.16 0.11
C GLY A 23 -16.18 -17.41 1.54
N SER A 24 -16.99 -16.52 2.11
CA SER A 24 -17.57 -16.66 3.45
C SER A 24 -18.88 -17.44 3.41
N THR A 25 -19.08 -18.32 4.38
CA THR A 25 -20.32 -19.11 4.52
C THR A 25 -21.19 -18.55 5.65
N GLY A 26 -22.36 -19.15 5.89
CA GLY A 26 -23.21 -18.81 7.03
C GLY A 26 -22.51 -19.02 8.38
N THR A 27 -21.62 -20.00 8.46
CA THR A 27 -20.90 -20.43 9.68
C THR A 27 -19.44 -20.00 9.73
N GLU A 28 -18.84 -19.68 8.59
CA GLU A 28 -17.43 -19.28 8.49
C GLU A 28 -17.33 -17.90 7.82
N LYS A 29 -17.12 -16.88 8.65
CA LYS A 29 -16.97 -15.49 8.20
C LYS A 29 -15.51 -15.16 7.97
N LYS A 30 -15.10 -14.96 6.71
CA LYS A 30 -13.74 -14.58 6.36
C LYS A 30 -13.65 -13.05 6.21
N PRO A 31 -12.67 -12.39 6.86
CA PRO A 31 -12.45 -10.97 6.67
C PRO A 31 -12.14 -10.66 5.20
N LEU A 32 -12.67 -9.56 4.68
CA LEU A 32 -12.32 -9.09 3.34
C LEU A 32 -10.88 -8.53 3.37
N GLN A 33 -9.92 -9.33 2.91
CA GLN A 33 -8.53 -8.95 2.78
C GLN A 33 -8.23 -8.44 1.36
N LEU A 34 -7.66 -7.25 1.25
CA LEU A 34 -7.29 -6.66 -0.06
C LEU A 34 -5.94 -7.18 -0.59
N ILE A 35 -5.12 -7.79 0.26
CA ILE A 35 -3.83 -8.36 -0.11
C ILE A 35 -3.89 -9.86 0.19
N SER A 36 -3.81 -10.68 -0.85
CA SER A 36 -3.81 -12.14 -0.68
C SER A 36 -2.46 -12.63 -0.16
N GLU A 37 -2.46 -13.68 0.66
CA GLU A 37 -1.23 -14.34 1.12
C GLU A 37 -0.40 -14.86 -0.07
N LYS A 38 -1.06 -15.29 -1.15
CA LYS A 38 -0.42 -15.70 -2.41
C LYS A 38 0.36 -14.54 -3.06
N ALA A 39 -0.15 -13.32 -3.02
CA ALA A 39 0.56 -12.15 -3.55
C ALA A 39 1.83 -11.84 -2.73
N LEU A 40 1.82 -12.12 -1.43
CA LEU A 40 2.95 -11.94 -0.52
C LEU A 40 4.03 -13.02 -0.68
N SER A 41 3.68 -14.21 -1.16
CA SER A 41 4.62 -15.34 -1.32
C SER A 41 5.28 -15.42 -2.71
N GLN A 42 4.85 -14.60 -3.67
CA GLN A 42 5.47 -14.52 -5.00
C GLN A 42 6.77 -13.72 -5.02
N ASN A 43 7.63 -13.99 -6.02
CA ASN A 43 8.86 -13.23 -6.28
C ASN A 43 8.89 -12.74 -7.74
N PRO A 44 8.83 -11.42 -8.00
CA PRO A 44 8.70 -10.33 -7.02
C PRO A 44 7.32 -10.35 -6.34
N ARG A 45 7.24 -9.86 -5.10
CA ARG A 45 5.97 -9.78 -4.37
C ARG A 45 4.98 -8.90 -5.13
N GLU A 46 3.75 -9.38 -5.27
CA GLU A 46 2.67 -8.65 -5.94
C GLU A 46 1.93 -7.75 -4.94
N VAL A 47 2.67 -6.84 -4.31
CA VAL A 47 2.09 -5.87 -3.36
C VAL A 47 1.38 -4.73 -4.12
N PRO A 48 0.24 -4.23 -3.60
CA PRO A 48 -0.58 -3.24 -4.31
C PRO A 48 0.08 -1.86 -4.40
N PHE A 49 1.14 -1.58 -3.64
CA PHE A 49 1.86 -0.32 -3.65
C PHE A 49 3.34 -0.54 -3.94
N ARG A 50 3.79 -0.11 -5.12
CA ARG A 50 5.19 -0.22 -5.53
C ARG A 50 5.78 1.14 -5.91
N LEU A 51 7.06 1.32 -5.63
CA LEU A 51 7.81 2.47 -6.10
C LEU A 51 8.67 2.07 -7.29
N THR A 52 8.57 2.80 -8.38
CA THR A 52 9.44 2.62 -9.56
C THR A 52 10.29 3.86 -9.75
N ALA A 53 11.49 3.68 -10.26
CA ALA A 53 12.44 4.75 -10.58
C ALA A 53 13.11 4.45 -11.92
N GLY A 54 13.84 5.42 -12.46
CA GLY A 54 14.63 5.21 -13.69
C GLY A 54 15.72 4.14 -13.54
N ASP A 55 16.22 3.94 -12.32
CA ASP A 55 17.19 2.89 -11.98
C ASP A 55 16.47 1.62 -11.45
N PRO A 56 16.63 0.46 -12.13
CA PRO A 56 16.08 -0.82 -11.67
C PRO A 56 16.60 -1.26 -10.30
N ALA A 57 17.85 -0.99 -9.94
CA ALA A 57 18.41 -1.40 -8.66
C ALA A 57 17.77 -0.64 -7.48
N ILE A 58 17.49 0.65 -7.68
CA ILE A 58 16.75 1.49 -6.73
C ILE A 58 15.31 0.99 -6.60
N THR A 59 14.66 0.66 -7.73
CA THR A 59 13.31 0.09 -7.76
C THR A 59 13.24 -1.22 -6.97
N THR A 60 14.17 -2.15 -7.20
CA THR A 60 14.22 -3.43 -6.48
C THR A 60 14.41 -3.21 -4.98
N THR A 61 15.40 -2.39 -4.60
CA THR A 61 15.71 -2.12 -3.20
C THR A 61 14.53 -1.51 -2.44
N ALA A 62 13.81 -0.57 -3.06
CA ALA A 62 12.67 0.09 -2.43
C ALA A 62 11.45 -0.83 -2.21
N ASN A 63 11.34 -1.94 -2.94
CA ASN A 63 10.16 -2.83 -2.87
C ASN A 63 10.42 -4.16 -2.16
N GLU A 64 11.67 -4.61 -2.05
CA GLU A 64 12.00 -5.90 -1.42
C GLU A 64 12.38 -5.79 0.06
N ARG A 65 12.72 -4.58 0.53
CA ARG A 65 13.16 -4.35 1.91
C ARG A 65 11.98 -4.18 2.87
N ASN A 66 12.23 -4.54 4.12
CA ASN A 66 11.31 -4.26 5.22
C ASN A 66 11.45 -2.79 5.64
N TYR A 67 10.33 -2.12 5.81
CA TYR A 67 10.28 -0.74 6.30
C TYR A 67 10.14 -0.76 7.82
N GLN A 68 10.79 0.20 8.48
CA GLN A 68 10.52 0.50 9.87
C GLN A 68 9.20 1.26 9.96
N ILE A 69 8.34 0.84 10.89
CA ILE A 69 7.02 1.43 11.11
C ILE A 69 7.11 2.36 12.32
N SER A 70 6.49 3.53 12.27
CA SER A 70 6.51 4.52 13.37
C SER A 70 5.67 4.13 14.59
N VAL A 71 4.86 3.09 14.45
CA VAL A 71 3.99 2.53 15.49
C VAL A 71 4.52 1.15 15.87
N ALA A 72 4.42 0.81 17.14
CA ALA A 72 4.86 -0.50 17.66
C ALA A 72 3.70 -1.49 17.78
N GLU A 73 2.47 -1.00 17.67
CA GLU A 73 1.25 -1.75 17.83
C GLU A 73 0.93 -2.59 16.59
N ASP A 74 0.63 -3.88 16.80
CA ASP A 74 0.22 -4.80 15.73
C ASP A 74 -1.21 -4.50 15.22
N ALA A 75 -2.02 -3.82 16.03
CA ALA A 75 -3.38 -3.42 15.70
C ALA A 75 -3.66 -1.99 16.19
N ILE A 76 -4.22 -1.16 15.31
CA ILE A 76 -4.63 0.21 15.63
C ILE A 76 -6.14 0.29 15.50
N THR A 77 -6.79 0.74 16.59
CA THR A 77 -8.22 1.05 16.62
C THR A 77 -8.37 2.56 16.73
N LEU A 78 -9.25 3.14 15.90
CA LEU A 78 -9.58 4.56 15.93
C LEU A 78 -11.03 4.74 16.38
N ASN A 79 -11.25 5.62 17.34
CA ASN A 79 -12.58 6.05 17.77
C ASN A 79 -13.13 7.10 16.81
N ALA A 80 -14.45 7.33 16.84
CA ALA A 80 -15.08 8.36 16.00
C ALA A 80 -14.42 9.73 16.18
N GLY A 81 -14.15 10.42 15.08
CA GLY A 81 -13.42 11.69 15.03
C GLY A 81 -11.89 11.57 15.08
N GLU A 82 -11.32 10.39 15.31
CA GLU A 82 -9.87 10.22 15.42
C GLU A 82 -9.19 10.05 14.05
N GLU A 83 -7.96 10.57 13.99
CA GLU A 83 -7.02 10.40 12.88
C GLU A 83 -5.73 9.77 13.41
N LYS A 84 -5.10 8.93 12.59
CA LYS A 84 -3.79 8.35 12.88
C LYS A 84 -2.89 8.38 11.67
N THR A 85 -1.72 8.95 11.88
CA THR A 85 -0.62 8.93 10.92
C THR A 85 0.32 7.77 11.21
N ILE A 86 0.64 7.00 10.17
CA ILE A 86 1.60 5.89 10.23
C ILE A 86 2.67 6.12 9.18
N ASP A 87 3.92 6.23 9.63
CA ASP A 87 5.08 6.36 8.76
C ASP A 87 5.77 5.01 8.58
N PHE A 88 6.05 4.66 7.33
CA PHE A 88 6.90 3.55 6.94
C PHE A 88 8.18 4.14 6.36
N SER A 89 9.30 3.92 7.04
CA SER A 89 10.59 4.49 6.67
C SER A 89 11.59 3.40 6.30
N LEU A 90 12.36 3.63 5.25
CA LEU A 90 13.48 2.80 4.82
C LEU A 90 14.67 3.74 4.61
N THR A 91 15.74 3.48 5.36
CA THR A 91 17.04 4.11 5.15
C THR A 91 18.01 3.00 4.76
N GLY A 92 18.43 2.98 3.49
CA GLY A 92 19.37 2.00 2.96
C GLY A 92 20.82 2.46 3.10
N GLU A 93 21.74 1.50 3.20
CA GLU A 93 23.20 1.73 3.31
C GLU A 93 23.77 2.55 2.13
N ASN A 94 23.08 2.56 1.00
CA ASN A 94 23.46 3.32 -0.18
C ASN A 94 22.88 4.74 -0.16
N GLY A 95 22.58 5.36 0.99
CA GLY A 95 21.97 6.70 1.04
C GLY A 95 20.57 6.78 0.42
N LEU A 96 19.89 5.63 0.26
CA LEU A 96 18.51 5.58 -0.22
C LEU A 96 17.57 5.86 0.95
N GLU A 97 16.66 6.80 0.78
CA GLU A 97 15.66 7.15 1.78
C GLU A 97 14.27 7.05 1.17
N VAL A 98 13.42 6.24 1.78
CA VAL A 98 12.00 6.15 1.43
C VAL A 98 11.18 6.39 2.67
N LYS A 99 10.21 7.30 2.60
CA LYS A 99 9.20 7.49 3.63
C LYS A 99 7.83 7.45 2.99
N LYS A 100 6.98 6.50 3.41
CA LYS A 100 5.56 6.44 3.04
C LYS A 100 4.76 6.81 4.28
N THR A 101 3.95 7.86 4.17
CA THR A 101 3.12 8.37 5.26
C THR A 101 1.67 8.10 4.90
N PHE A 102 1.00 7.29 5.71
CA PHE A 102 -0.43 7.03 5.59
C PHE A 102 -1.18 7.79 6.68
N VAL A 103 -2.29 8.41 6.31
CA VAL A 103 -3.21 9.06 7.26
C VAL A 103 -4.55 8.34 7.21
N PHE A 104 -4.93 7.72 8.32
CA PHE A 104 -6.18 6.98 8.50
C PHE A 104 -7.14 7.79 9.35
N ARG A 105 -8.43 7.78 9.01
CA ARG A 105 -9.49 8.51 9.71
C ARG A 105 -10.61 7.55 10.06
N ALA A 106 -11.08 7.57 11.31
CA ALA A 106 -12.11 6.63 11.77
C ALA A 106 -13.42 6.71 10.97
N ASP A 107 -13.76 7.91 10.51
CA ASP A 107 -15.04 8.18 9.85
C ASP A 107 -14.97 8.16 8.32
N SER A 108 -13.86 7.70 7.74
CA SER A 108 -13.65 7.69 6.29
C SER A 108 -12.96 6.43 5.79
N TYR A 109 -13.40 5.95 4.62
CA TYR A 109 -12.67 4.93 3.85
C TYR A 109 -11.52 5.52 3.01
N MET A 110 -11.37 6.85 3.01
CA MET A 110 -10.26 7.51 2.33
C MET A 110 -9.06 7.58 3.27
N SER A 111 -7.89 7.24 2.74
CA SER A 111 -6.62 7.43 3.42
C SER A 111 -5.71 8.26 2.53
N ASP A 112 -4.98 9.20 3.13
CA ASP A 112 -3.98 9.95 2.38
C ASP A 112 -2.68 9.17 2.36
N LEU A 113 -1.99 9.20 1.22
CA LEU A 113 -0.67 8.61 1.04
C LEU A 113 0.28 9.68 0.51
N ALA A 114 1.30 10.00 1.30
CA ALA A 114 2.43 10.81 0.88
C ALA A 114 3.68 9.94 0.78
N VAL A 115 4.48 10.13 -0.27
CA VAL A 115 5.74 9.41 -0.47
C VAL A 115 6.89 10.40 -0.64
N THR A 116 7.91 10.24 0.18
CA THR A 116 9.23 10.82 -0.05
C THR A 116 10.17 9.73 -0.56
N PHE A 117 10.81 9.97 -1.70
CA PHE A 117 11.78 9.04 -2.28
C PHE A 117 13.04 9.79 -2.69
N LYS A 118 14.13 9.56 -1.96
CA LYS A 118 15.41 10.25 -2.13
C LYS A 118 16.58 9.27 -2.23
N LYS A 119 17.63 9.73 -2.90
CA LYS A 119 18.95 9.09 -2.95
C LYS A 119 19.99 10.18 -2.70
N ASP A 120 20.83 9.97 -1.69
CA ASP A 120 21.86 10.91 -1.26
C ASP A 120 21.30 12.32 -1.01
N GLY A 121 20.13 12.39 -0.37
CA GLY A 121 19.41 13.63 -0.07
C GLY A 121 18.65 14.26 -1.25
N GLN A 122 18.84 13.79 -2.49
CA GLN A 122 18.17 14.32 -3.68
C GLN A 122 16.96 13.47 -4.08
N PRO A 123 15.88 14.06 -4.62
CA PRO A 123 14.75 13.31 -5.16
C PRO A 123 15.20 12.29 -6.22
N VAL A 124 14.68 11.06 -6.14
CA VAL A 124 14.99 10.04 -7.15
C VAL A 124 14.33 10.42 -8.48
N PRO A 125 15.09 10.48 -9.59
CA PRO A 125 14.54 10.85 -10.89
C PRO A 125 13.60 9.76 -11.43
N ASN A 126 12.53 10.21 -12.11
CA ASN A 126 11.47 9.36 -12.67
C ASN A 126 10.81 8.45 -11.61
N ALA A 127 10.77 8.90 -10.35
CA ALA A 127 10.06 8.21 -9.29
C ALA A 127 8.56 8.21 -9.54
N GLN A 128 7.93 7.05 -9.48
CA GLN A 128 6.48 6.88 -9.60
C GLN A 128 5.95 5.92 -8.54
N LEU A 129 4.75 6.20 -8.06
CA LEU A 129 3.97 5.28 -7.24
C LEU A 129 3.04 4.48 -8.14
N ALA A 130 3.28 3.18 -8.24
CA ALA A 130 2.40 2.25 -8.92
C ALA A 130 1.40 1.65 -7.90
N ILE A 131 0.11 1.77 -8.21
CA ILE A 131 -1.00 1.23 -7.41
C ILE A 131 -1.71 0.16 -8.23
N GLY A 132 -1.74 -1.08 -7.75
CA GLY A 132 -2.50 -2.18 -8.37
C GLY A 132 -1.86 -3.56 -8.27
N GLN A 133 -2.66 -4.57 -8.62
CA GLN A 133 -2.17 -5.93 -8.90
C GLN A 133 -1.27 -5.85 -10.14
N HIS A 134 -0.28 -6.72 -10.29
CA HIS A 134 0.52 -6.80 -11.52
C HIS A 134 -0.38 -7.19 -12.70
N TRP A 135 -1.07 -6.22 -13.31
CA TRP A 135 -1.72 -6.39 -14.60
C TRP A 135 -0.61 -6.40 -15.64
N ARG A 136 -0.11 -7.60 -15.93
CA ARG A 136 0.45 -7.86 -17.24
C ARG A 136 -0.66 -7.62 -18.27
N SER A 137 -0.70 -6.42 -18.82
CA SER A 137 -1.10 -6.26 -20.21
C SER A 137 0.05 -5.64 -20.97
N ARG A 138 0.56 -6.42 -21.92
CA ARG A 138 1.07 -5.90 -23.18
C ARG A 138 -0.03 -5.00 -23.76
N ASN A 139 0.05 -3.70 -23.51
CA ASN A 139 -0.30 -2.69 -24.50
C ASN A 139 0.39 -1.40 -24.11
N GLN A 140 1.38 -1.04 -24.94
CA GLN A 140 1.85 0.32 -25.06
C GLN A 140 0.64 1.21 -25.36
N PHE A 141 0.29 2.12 -24.46
CA PHE A 141 -0.40 3.33 -24.87
C PHE A 141 0.65 4.42 -25.02
N SER A 142 1.24 4.48 -26.22
CA SER A 142 1.89 5.69 -26.70
C SER A 142 0.80 6.65 -27.15
N HIS A 143 0.53 7.70 -26.39
CA HIS A 143 -0.01 8.91 -27.01
C HIS A 143 1.17 9.75 -27.48
N ALA A 144 1.57 9.51 -28.73
CA ALA A 144 2.29 10.50 -29.50
C ALA A 144 1.30 11.64 -29.79
N LEU A 145 1.54 12.83 -29.26
CA LEU A 145 0.96 14.04 -29.82
C LEU A 145 1.80 14.39 -31.05
N SER A 146 1.25 14.07 -32.22
CA SER A 146 1.69 14.59 -33.50
C SER A 146 0.74 15.71 -33.95
N HIS A 147 1.36 16.81 -34.39
CA HIS A 147 0.84 18.08 -34.92
C HIS A 147 0.72 19.22 -33.92
#